data_AF-I3T1X8-F1
#
_entry.id   AF-I3T1X8-F1
#
_cell.length_a   1.000
_cell.length_b   1.000
_cell.length_c   1.000
_cell.angle_alpha   90.00
_cell.angle_beta   90.00
_cell.angle_gamma   90.00
#
_symmetry.space_group_name_H-M   'P 1'
#
loop_
_entity.id
_entity.type
_entity.pdbx_description
1 polymer ?
#
loop_
_entity_poly.entity_id
_entity_poly.type
_entity_poly.pdbx_seq_one_letter_code
_entity_poly.pdbx_strand_id
1 'polypeptide(L)'
;MAKPRKPKNEDSKPENSGAIVHHQKLCLSIDLHKRLLYGYTELKIAVPEIGIVGLHAENLGIGGVWVDGEPTEFEYYPHQQQQVEEDGKRWSSVSSPSSAADEAASLYLSSLEKELVPNLLINCCKPFKPETEQQEQPVSENGFHSAEPKQVIVAASTLHTPLLLLLTRVLNTEQ
;
A
#
# COMPACT_ATOMS: atom_id res chain seq x y z
N MET A 1 -4.03 -52.73 -20.22
CA MET A 1 -3.00 -51.68 -20.05
C MET A 1 -3.68 -50.34 -20.15
N ALA A 2 -3.83 -49.63 -19.02
CA ALA A 2 -4.52 -48.35 -18.98
C ALA A 2 -3.62 -47.24 -19.54
N LYS A 3 -4.19 -46.35 -20.37
CA LYS A 3 -3.47 -45.20 -20.96
C LYS A 3 -3.08 -44.21 -19.85
N PRO A 4 -1.89 -43.58 -19.89
CA PRO A 4 -1.53 -42.52 -18.96
C PRO A 4 -2.32 -41.26 -19.29
N ARG A 5 -3.09 -40.73 -18.33
CA ARG A 5 -3.71 -39.40 -18.45
C ARG A 5 -2.72 -38.35 -17.93
N LYS A 6 -2.41 -37.36 -18.77
CA LYS A 6 -1.62 -36.17 -18.41
C LYS A 6 -2.35 -35.31 -17.36
N PRO A 7 -1.60 -34.59 -16.51
CA PRO A 7 -2.11 -33.96 -15.29
C PRO A 7 -3.01 -32.75 -15.61
N LYS A 8 -4.05 -32.56 -14.79
CA LYS A 8 -4.72 -31.26 -14.67
C LYS A 8 -3.74 -30.34 -13.97
N ASN A 9 -3.27 -29.33 -14.70
CA ASN A 9 -2.62 -28.17 -14.16
C ASN A 9 -3.70 -27.43 -13.36
N GLU A 10 -3.67 -27.52 -12.04
CA GLU A 10 -4.43 -26.60 -11.19
C GLU A 10 -3.78 -25.24 -11.39
N ASP A 11 -4.46 -24.36 -12.12
CA ASP A 11 -4.12 -22.95 -12.23
C ASP A 11 -3.91 -22.41 -10.81
N SER A 12 -2.66 -22.20 -10.47
CA SER A 12 -2.24 -21.46 -9.29
C SER A 12 -2.67 -20.02 -9.54
N LYS A 13 -3.91 -19.71 -9.19
CA LYS A 13 -4.38 -18.34 -9.05
C LYS A 13 -3.33 -17.63 -8.19
N PRO A 14 -2.63 -16.61 -8.69
CA PRO A 14 -1.69 -15.90 -7.85
C PRO A 14 -2.51 -15.32 -6.70
N GLU A 15 -2.23 -15.77 -5.47
CA GLU A 15 -2.78 -15.22 -4.22
C GLU A 15 -2.20 -13.83 -3.92
N ASN A 16 -2.10 -13.01 -4.95
CA ASN A 16 -1.75 -11.62 -4.84
C ASN A 16 -2.64 -10.85 -5.80
N SER A 17 -3.90 -10.69 -5.42
CA SER A 17 -4.83 -9.76 -6.07
C SER A 17 -4.54 -8.30 -5.69
N GLY A 18 -3.30 -8.00 -5.32
CA GLY A 18 -2.82 -6.65 -5.05
C GLY A 18 -2.82 -5.80 -6.32
N ALA A 19 -2.86 -4.49 -6.14
CA ALA A 19 -2.75 -3.56 -7.24
C ALA A 19 -1.43 -3.76 -7.99
N ILE A 20 -1.49 -3.88 -9.31
CA ILE A 20 -0.29 -4.01 -10.14
C ILE A 20 0.24 -2.61 -10.41
N VAL A 21 1.47 -2.33 -9.96
CA VAL A 21 2.16 -1.06 -10.20
C VAL A 21 2.92 -1.13 -11.52
N HIS A 22 2.55 -0.27 -12.47
CA HIS A 22 3.23 -0.14 -13.76
C HIS A 22 4.35 0.89 -13.74
N HIS A 23 4.21 1.95 -12.94
CA HIS A 23 5.20 3.00 -12.82
C HIS A 23 5.14 3.64 -11.45
N GLN A 24 6.30 4.06 -10.94
CA GLN A 24 6.43 4.80 -9.69
C GLN A 24 7.36 5.99 -9.91
N LYS A 25 6.93 7.16 -9.43
CA LYS A 25 7.80 8.32 -9.22
C LYS A 25 7.84 8.65 -7.75
N LEU A 26 9.00 9.10 -7.29
CA LEU A 26 9.22 9.52 -5.92
C LEU A 26 9.88 10.89 -5.95
N CYS A 27 9.26 11.86 -5.28
CA CYS A 27 9.77 13.21 -5.13
C CYS A 27 9.99 13.48 -3.65
N LEU A 28 11.23 13.77 -3.27
CA LEU A 28 11.63 13.94 -1.87
C LEU A 28 12.31 15.28 -1.64
N SER A 29 12.13 15.82 -0.45
CA SER A 29 12.87 16.95 0.10
C SER A 29 13.33 16.62 1.52
N ILE A 30 14.61 16.84 1.80
CA ILE A 30 15.26 16.47 3.06
C ILE A 30 15.55 17.76 3.84
N ASP A 31 14.95 17.89 5.02
CA ASP A 31 15.29 18.94 5.98
C ASP A 31 16.22 18.35 7.06
N LEU A 32 17.52 18.63 6.95
CA LEU A 32 18.53 18.15 7.89
C LEU A 32 18.44 18.81 9.27
N HIS A 33 17.91 20.04 9.36
CA HIS A 33 17.77 20.74 10.62
C HIS A 33 16.65 20.14 11.46
N LYS A 34 15.52 19.84 10.81
CA LYS A 34 14.38 19.17 11.46
C LYS A 34 14.52 17.65 11.49
N ARG A 35 15.47 17.10 10.73
CA ARG A 35 15.66 15.65 10.52
C ARG A 35 14.42 14.98 9.96
N LEU A 36 13.76 15.66 9.02
CA LEU A 36 12.51 15.24 8.41
C LEU A 36 12.66 15.06 6.91
N LEU A 37 11.89 14.11 6.39
CA LEU A 37 11.66 13.92 4.98
C LEU A 37 10.23 14.35 4.62
N TYR A 38 10.13 15.10 3.52
CA TYR A 38 8.88 15.52 2.89
C TYR A 38 8.85 14.99 1.47
N GLY A 39 7.67 14.82 0.91
CA GLY A 39 7.59 14.42 -0.49
C GLY A 39 6.24 13.90 -0.92
N TYR A 40 6.25 13.26 -2.08
CA TYR A 40 5.12 12.48 -2.56
C TYR A 40 5.60 11.33 -3.44
N THR A 41 4.77 10.30 -3.55
CA THR A 41 4.92 9.24 -4.54
C THR A 41 3.76 9.31 -5.53
N GLU A 42 4.03 9.13 -6.82
CA GLU A 42 3.02 8.91 -7.86
C GLU A 42 3.10 7.46 -8.33
N LEU A 43 1.99 6.74 -8.35
CA LEU A 43 1.89 5.35 -8.79
C LEU A 43 0.91 5.25 -9.95
N LYS A 44 1.37 4.73 -11.09
CA LYS A 44 0.48 4.28 -12.17
C LYS A 44 0.13 2.83 -11.90
N ILE A 45 -1.14 2.55 -11.63
CA ILE A 45 -1.58 1.21 -11.21
C ILE A 45 -2.71 0.69 -12.08
N ALA A 46 -2.81 -0.63 -12.22
CA ALA A 46 -4.06 -1.28 -12.59
C ALA A 46 -4.91 -1.43 -11.32
N VAL A 47 -6.09 -0.82 -11.32
CA VAL A 47 -6.98 -0.83 -10.14
C VAL A 47 -7.56 -2.23 -9.95
N PRO A 48 -7.47 -2.82 -8.74
CA PRO A 48 -8.14 -4.08 -8.43
C PRO A 48 -9.65 -4.02 -8.66
N GLU A 49 -10.29 -5.16 -8.88
CA GLU A 49 -11.74 -5.23 -9.15
C GLU A 49 -12.60 -4.60 -8.02
N ILE A 50 -12.16 -4.75 -6.77
CA ILE A 50 -12.80 -4.15 -5.59
C ILE A 50 -12.71 -2.61 -5.56
N GLY A 51 -11.85 -2.02 -6.39
CA GLY A 51 -11.70 -0.57 -6.48
C GLY A 51 -10.90 0.07 -5.35
N ILE A 52 -10.43 -0.73 -4.39
CA ILE A 52 -9.64 -0.28 -3.24
C ILE A 52 -8.19 -0.71 -3.42
N VAL A 53 -7.28 0.20 -3.16
CA VAL A 53 -5.84 -0.02 -3.19
C VAL A 53 -5.29 0.13 -1.78
N GLY A 54 -4.70 -0.94 -1.26
CA GLY A 54 -4.00 -0.92 0.01
C GLY A 54 -2.51 -0.63 -0.17
N LEU A 55 -1.97 0.32 0.60
CA LEU A 55 -0.55 0.64 0.66
C LEU A 55 -0.04 0.55 2.11
N HIS A 56 1.24 0.23 2.27
CA HIS A 56 1.91 0.34 3.56
C HIS A 56 2.50 1.74 3.72
N ALA A 57 2.08 2.43 4.78
CA ALA A 57 2.42 3.81 5.08
C ALA A 57 2.77 4.02 6.57
N GLU A 58 3.31 3.00 7.23
CA GLU A 58 3.74 3.10 8.63
C GLU A 58 4.83 4.17 8.80
N ASN A 59 4.73 4.98 9.86
CA ASN A 59 5.61 6.11 10.16
C ASN A 59 5.57 7.26 9.15
N LEU A 60 4.52 7.35 8.33
CA LEU A 60 4.32 8.45 7.40
C LEU A 60 3.17 9.34 7.87
N GLY A 61 3.41 10.64 8.05
CA GLY A 61 2.33 11.61 8.13
C GLY A 61 1.72 11.83 6.75
N ILE A 62 0.56 11.24 6.45
CA ILE A 62 -0.12 11.42 5.16
C ILE A 62 -0.76 12.80 5.09
N GLY A 63 -0.31 13.64 4.16
CA GLY A 63 -0.85 14.99 3.94
C GLY A 63 -2.07 15.02 3.03
N GLY A 64 -2.21 14.03 2.16
CA GLY A 64 -3.28 13.96 1.18
C GLY A 64 -3.03 12.88 0.13
N VAL A 65 -4.12 12.44 -0.51
CA VAL A 65 -4.12 11.45 -1.58
C VAL A 65 -4.91 12.01 -2.78
N TRP A 66 -4.40 11.78 -3.98
CA TRP A 66 -5.06 12.15 -5.24
C TRP A 66 -5.16 10.94 -6.17
N VAL A 67 -6.26 10.88 -6.92
CA VAL A 67 -6.57 9.85 -7.89
C VAL A 67 -6.89 10.54 -9.21
N ASP A 68 -6.04 10.33 -10.23
CA ASP A 68 -6.09 11.04 -11.52
C ASP A 68 -6.10 12.58 -11.38
N GLY A 69 -5.38 13.10 -10.39
CA GLY A 69 -5.28 14.54 -10.12
C GLY A 69 -6.37 15.09 -9.19
N GLU A 70 -7.39 14.30 -8.85
CA GLU A 70 -8.49 14.73 -7.98
C GLU A 70 -8.25 14.31 -6.53
N PRO A 71 -8.41 15.22 -5.53
CA PRO A 71 -8.33 14.84 -4.12
C PRO A 71 -9.31 13.72 -3.78
N THR A 72 -8.85 12.73 -3.03
CA THR A 72 -9.61 11.51 -2.75
C THR A 72 -9.57 11.14 -1.27
N GLU A 73 -10.69 10.66 -0.74
CA GLU A 73 -10.77 10.14 0.62
C GLU A 73 -9.96 8.85 0.78
N PHE A 74 -9.32 8.70 1.94
CA PHE A 74 -8.52 7.54 2.28
C PHE A 74 -8.68 7.20 3.75
N GLU A 75 -8.52 5.93 4.08
CA GLU A 75 -8.49 5.46 5.46
C GLU A 75 -7.03 5.13 5.84
N TYR A 76 -6.60 5.63 7.01
CA TYR A 76 -5.24 5.41 7.52
C TYR A 76 -5.28 4.85 8.94
N TYR A 77 -4.71 3.66 9.14
CA TYR A 77 -4.73 2.90 10.39
C TYR A 77 -3.30 2.66 10.92
N PRO A 78 -2.63 3.66 11.52
CA PRO A 78 -1.25 3.51 11.99
C PRO A 78 -1.13 2.46 13.10
N HIS A 79 -0.18 1.53 12.96
CA HIS A 79 0.01 0.46 13.95
C HIS A 79 0.69 0.95 15.25
N GLN A 80 1.45 2.05 15.19
CA GLN A 80 2.17 2.60 16.34
C GLN A 80 1.29 2.99 17.53
N GLN A 81 0.03 3.39 17.32
CA GLN A 81 -0.86 3.73 18.43
C GLN A 81 -1.12 2.53 19.36
N GLN A 82 -1.13 1.31 18.82
CA GLN A 82 -1.27 0.09 19.62
C GLN A 82 0.02 -0.27 20.37
N GLN A 83 1.18 0.21 19.90
CA GLN A 83 2.47 -0.12 20.50
C GLN A 83 2.73 0.69 21.77
N VAL A 84 2.30 1.96 21.84
CA VAL A 84 2.49 2.82 23.04
C VAL A 84 1.69 2.31 24.25
N GLU A 85 0.51 1.72 24.05
CA GLU A 85 -0.25 1.09 25.15
C GLU A 85 0.38 -0.24 25.61
N GLU A 86 1.08 -0.95 24.72
CA GLU A 86 1.72 -2.23 25.02
C GLU A 86 3.11 -2.05 25.66
N ASP A 87 3.86 -1.02 25.26
CA ASP A 87 5.25 -0.76 25.68
C ASP A 87 5.37 -0.52 27.20
N GLY A 88 4.35 0.07 27.82
CA GLY A 88 4.26 0.23 29.28
C GLY A 88 4.21 -1.09 30.07
N LYS A 89 3.94 -2.22 29.40
CA LYS A 89 3.97 -3.57 29.98
C LYS A 89 5.08 -4.47 29.42
N ARG A 90 5.72 -4.10 28.30
CA ARG A 90 6.46 -5.04 27.43
C ARG A 90 7.96 -5.12 27.67
N TRP A 91 8.54 -4.24 28.49
CA TRP A 91 9.86 -4.52 29.08
C TRP A 91 9.68 -4.95 30.52
N SER A 92 8.93 -6.03 30.71
CA SER A 92 9.02 -6.77 31.97
C SER A 92 10.48 -7.11 32.19
N SER A 93 10.98 -6.99 33.43
CA SER A 93 12.40 -7.13 33.74
C SER A 93 12.96 -8.45 33.19
N VAL A 94 13.61 -8.39 32.03
CA VAL A 94 14.30 -9.51 31.42
C VAL A 94 15.40 -9.97 32.36
N SER A 95 15.34 -11.25 32.76
CA SER A 95 16.21 -11.81 33.80
C SER A 95 17.49 -12.43 33.26
N SER A 96 17.61 -12.56 31.93
CA SER A 96 18.76 -13.17 31.27
C SER A 96 18.88 -12.74 29.79
N PRO A 97 20.06 -12.88 29.17
CA PRO A 97 20.23 -12.66 27.73
C PRO A 97 19.29 -13.52 26.86
N SER A 98 19.01 -14.77 27.27
CA SER A 98 18.10 -15.66 26.53
C SER A 98 16.67 -15.13 26.56
N SER A 99 16.16 -14.72 27.73
CA SER A 99 14.83 -14.11 27.84
C SER A 99 14.69 -12.83 27.02
N ALA A 100 15.74 -12.02 26.95
CA ALA A 100 15.76 -10.83 26.11
C ALA A 100 15.75 -11.19 24.61
N ALA A 101 16.44 -12.26 24.21
CA ALA A 101 16.42 -12.74 22.83
C ALA A 101 15.03 -13.26 22.42
N ASP A 102 14.36 -14.02 23.29
CA ASP A 102 13.02 -14.55 23.05
C ASP A 102 11.98 -13.42 22.92
N GLU A 103 12.09 -12.38 23.77
CA GLU A 103 11.21 -11.21 23.72
C GLU A 103 11.46 -10.37 22.45
N ALA A 104 12.73 -10.16 22.07
CA ALA A 104 13.09 -9.51 20.81
C ALA A 104 12.58 -10.29 19.59
N ALA A 105 12.68 -11.62 19.60
CA ALA A 105 12.16 -12.46 18.53
C ALA A 105 10.63 -12.37 18.43
N SER A 106 9.94 -12.38 19.57
CA SER A 106 8.48 -12.24 19.62
C SER A 106 8.01 -10.85 19.16
N LEU A 107 8.74 -9.80 19.54
CA LEU A 107 8.57 -8.44 19.02
C LEU A 107 8.70 -8.41 17.50
N TYR A 108 9.80 -8.95 16.97
CA TYR A 108 10.04 -9.00 15.54
C TYR A 108 8.94 -9.75 14.78
N LEU A 109 8.53 -10.94 15.23
CA LEU A 109 7.45 -11.70 14.61
C LEU A 109 6.13 -10.92 14.64
N SER A 110 5.79 -10.31 15.77
CA SER A 110 4.58 -9.48 15.86
C SER A 110 4.63 -8.25 14.95
N SER A 111 5.82 -7.70 14.70
CA SER A 111 6.01 -6.62 13.72
C SER A 111 5.80 -7.12 12.30
N LEU A 112 6.35 -8.29 11.95
CA LEU A 112 6.12 -8.90 10.63
C LEU A 112 4.64 -9.18 10.36
N GLU A 113 3.92 -9.70 11.34
CA GLU A 113 2.48 -9.96 11.22
C GLU A 113 1.67 -8.68 10.95
N LYS A 114 2.02 -7.58 11.62
CA LYS A 114 1.41 -6.26 11.38
C LYS A 114 1.74 -5.71 10.00
N GLU A 115 2.94 -5.97 9.49
CA GLU A 115 3.36 -5.56 8.15
C GLU A 115 2.67 -6.34 7.01
N LEU A 116 1.94 -7.42 7.29
CA LEU A 116 1.18 -8.16 6.27
C LEU A 116 -0.07 -7.42 5.78
N VAL A 117 -0.60 -6.49 6.58
CA VAL A 117 -1.85 -5.79 6.28
C VAL A 117 -1.56 -4.33 5.91
N PRO A 118 -1.99 -3.85 4.72
CA PRO A 118 -1.82 -2.46 4.35
C PRO A 118 -2.62 -1.56 5.30
N ASN A 119 -2.01 -0.45 5.70
CA ASN A 119 -2.59 0.49 6.65
C ASN A 119 -3.02 1.82 6.03
N LEU A 120 -2.89 1.98 4.72
CA LEU A 120 -3.47 3.07 3.95
C LEU A 120 -4.38 2.49 2.87
N LEU A 121 -5.68 2.73 2.96
CA LEU A 121 -6.68 2.25 2.00
C LEU A 121 -7.21 3.42 1.18
N ILE A 122 -7.09 3.31 -0.14
CA ILE A 122 -7.46 4.36 -1.09
C ILE A 122 -8.59 3.85 -1.98
N ASN A 123 -9.70 4.58 -2.01
CA ASN A 123 -10.80 4.26 -2.93
C ASN A 123 -10.51 4.88 -4.30
N CYS A 124 -10.20 4.05 -5.29
CA CYS A 124 -9.95 4.48 -6.67
C CYS A 124 -11.22 4.46 -7.55
N CYS A 125 -12.36 4.05 -7.02
CA CYS A 125 -13.64 4.17 -7.72
C CYS A 125 -14.09 5.63 -7.71
N LYS A 126 -14.09 6.26 -8.88
CA LYS A 126 -14.74 7.56 -9.05
C LYS A 126 -16.25 7.41 -8.76
N PRO A 127 -16.89 8.31 -7.99
CA PRO A 127 -18.33 8.45 -8.08
C PRO A 127 -18.64 8.85 -9.53
N PHE A 128 -19.36 8.00 -10.24
CA PHE A 128 -19.85 8.31 -11.59
C PHE A 128 -20.76 9.53 -11.47
N LYS A 129 -20.25 10.72 -11.82
CA LYS A 129 -21.14 11.86 -12.12
C LYS A 129 -21.78 11.52 -13.47
N PRO A 130 -23.11 11.30 -13.55
CA PRO A 130 -23.74 11.19 -14.85
C PRO A 130 -23.53 12.54 -15.56
N GLU A 131 -22.88 12.49 -16.72
CA GLU A 131 -22.90 13.58 -17.69
C GLU A 131 -24.36 14.01 -17.85
N THR A 132 -24.68 15.22 -17.38
CA THR A 132 -26.00 15.77 -17.54
C THR A 132 -26.18 16.09 -19.03
N GLU A 133 -27.07 15.34 -19.66
CA GLU A 133 -27.46 15.42 -21.06
C GLU A 133 -27.87 16.85 -21.47
N GLN A 134 -27.27 17.36 -22.56
CA GLN A 134 -27.98 18.16 -23.57
C GLN A 134 -27.43 17.83 -24.98
N GLN A 135 -28.18 16.95 -25.69
CA GLN A 135 -28.59 16.99 -27.12
C GLN A 135 -27.54 17.43 -28.19
N GLU A 136 -27.29 16.74 -29.32
CA GLU A 136 -28.16 16.03 -30.29
C GLU A 136 -27.42 14.89 -31.08
N GLN A 137 -28.19 13.87 -31.49
CA GLN A 137 -27.94 12.58 -32.21
C GLN A 137 -27.42 12.65 -33.68
N PRO A 138 -27.24 11.53 -34.46
CA PRO A 138 -26.94 10.10 -34.18
C PRO A 138 -25.95 9.38 -35.18
N VAL A 139 -25.68 8.07 -34.93
CA VAL A 139 -25.23 6.97 -35.84
C VAL A 139 -23.72 6.73 -36.01
N SER A 140 -23.15 5.69 -35.36
CA SER A 140 -23.03 4.34 -35.97
C SER A 140 -22.35 3.32 -35.02
N GLU A 141 -22.83 2.08 -35.15
CA GLU A 141 -22.53 0.87 -34.37
C GLU A 141 -21.07 0.36 -34.48
N ASN A 142 -20.69 -0.44 -33.47
CA ASN A 142 -19.57 -1.40 -33.39
C ASN A 142 -18.19 -0.91 -32.94
N GLY A 143 -17.90 -1.16 -31.66
CA GLY A 143 -16.53 -1.21 -31.14
C GLY A 143 -16.51 -1.85 -29.76
N PHE A 144 -16.06 -3.10 -29.70
CA PHE A 144 -15.76 -3.88 -28.50
C PHE A 144 -15.23 -2.99 -27.36
N HIS A 145 -15.88 -3.01 -26.20
CA HIS A 145 -15.24 -2.57 -24.96
C HIS A 145 -14.08 -3.53 -24.69
N SER A 146 -12.88 -3.14 -25.12
CA SER A 146 -11.64 -3.79 -24.73
C SER A 146 -11.60 -3.81 -23.20
N ALA A 147 -11.57 -5.01 -22.61
CA ALA A 147 -11.40 -5.21 -21.17
C ALA A 147 -9.95 -4.91 -20.77
N GLU A 148 -9.47 -3.70 -21.09
CA GLU A 148 -8.21 -3.23 -20.55
C GLU A 148 -8.41 -2.87 -19.07
N PRO A 149 -7.52 -3.32 -18.17
CA PRO A 149 -7.60 -2.95 -16.76
C PRO A 149 -7.51 -1.42 -16.65
N LYS A 150 -8.48 -0.81 -15.95
CA LYS A 150 -8.51 0.63 -15.72
C LYS A 150 -7.22 1.05 -15.01
N GLN A 151 -6.45 1.91 -15.65
CA GLN A 151 -5.22 2.47 -15.10
C GLN A 151 -5.50 3.82 -14.47
N VAL A 152 -4.92 4.06 -13.29
CA VAL A 152 -5.14 5.27 -12.50
C VAL A 152 -3.80 5.75 -11.93
N ILE A 153 -3.64 7.06 -11.78
CA ILE A 153 -2.49 7.67 -11.10
C ILE A 153 -2.88 7.98 -9.65
N VAL A 154 -2.23 7.31 -8.70
CA VAL A 154 -2.38 7.57 -7.27
C VAL A 154 -1.18 8.39 -6.79
N ALA A 155 -1.42 9.59 -6.26
CA ALA A 155 -0.40 10.37 -5.60
C ALA A 155 -0.64 10.43 -4.09
N ALA A 156 0.36 10.13 -3.27
CA ALA A 156 0.27 10.27 -1.81
C ALA A 156 1.38 11.20 -1.32
N SER A 157 1.00 12.27 -0.62
CA SER A 157 1.94 13.23 -0.04
C SER A 157 2.27 12.89 1.40
N THR A 158 3.53 13.05 1.77
CA THR A 158 4.02 12.85 3.13
C THR A 158 4.50 14.18 3.71
N LEU A 159 4.00 14.48 4.90
CA LEU A 159 4.33 15.71 5.62
C LEU A 159 5.46 15.50 6.61
N HIS A 160 5.58 14.34 7.25
CA HIS A 160 6.57 14.15 8.31
C HIS A 160 6.99 12.68 8.37
N THR A 161 8.23 12.40 8.00
CA THR A 161 8.87 11.10 8.24
C THR A 161 10.24 11.34 8.90
N PRO A 162 10.52 10.75 10.07
CA PRO A 162 11.84 10.90 10.72
C PRO A 162 12.95 10.27 9.86
N LEU A 163 14.02 11.02 9.60
CA LEU A 163 15.15 10.57 8.77
C LEU A 163 15.81 9.27 9.29
N LEU A 164 15.83 9.09 10.61
CA LEU A 164 16.39 7.90 11.27
C LEU A 164 15.66 6.60 10.86
N LEU A 165 14.35 6.70 10.59
CA LEU A 165 13.50 5.54 10.33
C LEU A 165 13.67 5.01 8.89
N LEU A 166 14.05 5.88 7.95
CA LEU A 166 14.38 5.50 6.58
C LEU A 166 15.76 4.82 6.51
N LEU A 167 16.76 5.33 7.23
CA LEU A 167 18.11 4.75 7.23
C LEU A 167 18.12 3.30 7.74
N THR A 168 17.33 2.98 8.77
CA THR A 168 17.20 1.60 9.28
C THR A 168 16.54 0.65 8.26
N ARG A 169 15.61 1.15 7.43
CA ARG A 169 14.95 0.33 6.40
C ARG A 169 15.82 0.15 5.15
N VAL A 170 16.50 1.20 4.67
CA VAL A 170 17.38 1.13 3.50
C VAL A 170 18.61 0.26 3.78
N LEU A 171 19.17 0.29 4.98
CA LEU A 171 20.31 -0.55 5.36
C LEU A 171 19.96 -2.04 5.56
N ASN A 172 18.68 -2.39 5.75
CA ASN A 172 18.22 -3.77 5.95
C ASN A 172 17.73 -4.47 4.67
N THR A 173 17.56 -3.74 3.56
CA THR A 173 17.24 -4.33 2.24
C THR A 173 18.45 -4.81 1.44
N GLU A 174 19.67 -4.69 1.99
CA GLU A 174 20.94 -5.08 1.34
C GLU A 174 21.63 -6.27 2.05
N GLN A 175 20.87 -7.21 2.65
CA GLN A 175 21.41 -8.50 3.14
C GLN A 175 20.55 -9.69 2.72
#